data_AF-A0A2H8TKH7-F1
#
_entry.id   AF-A0A2H8TKH7-F1
#
_cell.length_a   1.000
_cell.length_b   1.000
_cell.length_c   1.000
_cell.angle_alpha   90.00
_cell.angle_beta   90.00
_cell.angle_gamma   90.00
#
_symmetry.space_group_name_H-M   'P 1'
#
loop_
_entity.id
_entity.type
_entity.pdbx_description
1 polymer ?
#
loop_
_entity_poly.entity_id
_entity_poly.type
_entity_poly.pdbx_seq_one_letter_code
_entity_poly.pdbx_strand_id
1 'polypeptide(L)'
;MNRFITDNESEIKRSLNPKQNANIFESITYSWMLNLFKTGNNRDLDETDLYMTLEDQISSPLGDKLENEWRLELINAYSTKRKPSLLRVLIKIFGCKYLLSGLVFGFNDIFFR
;
A
#
# COMPACT_ATOMS: atom_id res chain seq x y z
N MET A 1 -6.77 27.79 0.88
CA MET A 1 -7.99 27.41 1.60
C MET A 1 -7.66 26.20 2.47
N ASN A 2 -7.22 26.51 3.70
CA ASN A 2 -7.14 25.70 4.92
C ASN A 2 -6.72 24.21 4.81
N ARG A 3 -5.40 23.97 4.87
CA ARG A 3 -4.82 22.67 5.31
C ARG A 3 -4.51 22.66 6.82
N PHE A 4 -5.11 23.59 7.56
CA PHE A 4 -5.13 23.61 9.02
C PHE A 4 -6.35 22.82 9.48
N ILE A 5 -6.26 21.49 9.38
CA ILE A 5 -6.96 20.63 10.34
C ILE A 5 -5.87 20.07 11.25
N THR A 6 -6.08 20.37 12.51
CA THR A 6 -5.30 20.05 13.68
C THR A 6 -5.25 18.53 13.90
N ASP A 7 -4.12 17.91 13.58
CA ASP A 7 -3.75 16.64 14.20
C ASP A 7 -2.62 16.94 15.17
N ASN A 8 -3.01 17.54 16.29
CA ASN A 8 -2.25 17.45 17.54
C ASN A 8 -2.49 16.05 18.15
N GLU A 9 -2.23 15.00 17.37
CA GLU A 9 -1.85 13.73 17.95
C GLU A 9 -0.35 13.88 18.19
N SER A 10 0.01 13.95 19.47
CA SER A 10 1.39 13.73 19.94
C SER A 10 2.15 12.84 18.96
N GLU A 11 3.37 13.20 18.56
CA GLU A 11 4.27 12.29 17.86
C GLU A 11 4.42 11.00 18.69
N ILE A 12 3.51 10.04 18.50
CA ILE A 12 3.63 8.71 19.05
C ILE A 12 4.82 8.17 18.26
N LYS A 13 5.98 8.09 18.92
CA LYS A 13 7.16 7.38 18.42
C LYS A 13 6.78 5.91 18.26
N ARG A 14 6.05 5.60 17.20
CA ARG A 14 5.67 4.26 16.81
C ARG A 14 6.93 3.56 16.31
N SER A 15 7.05 2.28 16.65
CA SER A 15 8.19 1.49 16.21
C SER A 15 8.16 1.32 14.68
N LEU A 16 9.33 1.40 14.05
CA LEU A 16 9.49 1.16 12.62
C LEU A 16 8.91 -0.21 12.27
N ASN A 17 8.23 -0.28 11.12
CA ASN A 17 7.57 -1.52 10.73
C ASN A 17 8.65 -2.58 10.44
N PRO A 18 8.67 -3.71 11.17
CA PRO A 18 9.66 -4.77 10.97
C PRO A 18 9.62 -5.33 9.54
N LYS A 19 8.50 -5.12 8.83
CA LYS A 19 8.37 -5.42 7.40
C LYS A 19 9.35 -4.64 6.52
N GLN A 20 9.82 -3.45 6.91
CA GLN A 20 10.82 -2.68 6.14
C GLN A 20 12.18 -3.37 6.09
N ASN A 21 12.51 -4.17 7.11
CA ASN A 21 13.80 -4.87 7.25
C ASN A 21 13.68 -6.39 7.15
N ALA A 22 12.47 -6.92 6.91
CA ALA A 22 12.21 -8.35 6.89
C ALA A 22 12.77 -9.00 5.62
N ASN A 23 13.38 -10.18 5.77
CA ASN A 23 13.80 -10.99 4.63
C ASN A 23 12.58 -11.43 3.79
N ILE A 24 12.79 -11.72 2.49
CA ILE A 24 11.71 -12.15 1.57
C ILE A 24 10.93 -13.35 2.16
N PHE A 25 11.64 -14.30 2.79
CA PHE A 25 11.03 -15.44 3.47
C PHE A 25 10.18 -15.04 4.70
N GLU A 26 10.62 -14.09 5.51
CA GLU A 26 9.87 -13.57 6.67
C GLU A 26 8.64 -12.77 6.24
N SER A 27 8.73 -12.07 5.10
CA SER A 27 7.62 -11.33 4.49
C SER A 27 6.56 -12.29 3.96
N ILE A 28 6.97 -13.36 3.27
CA ILE A 28 6.06 -14.40 2.73
C ILE A 28 5.39 -15.20 3.86
N THR A 29 6.14 -15.57 4.89
CA THR A 29 5.61 -16.35 6.03
C THR A 29 4.86 -15.50 7.06
N TYR A 30 4.75 -14.17 6.83
CA TYR A 30 4.17 -13.22 7.78
C TYR A 30 4.77 -13.35 9.19
N SER A 31 6.01 -13.83 9.30
CA SER A 31 6.65 -14.11 10.60
C SER A 31 6.80 -12.84 11.45
N TRP A 32 6.91 -11.67 10.81
CA TRP A 32 6.92 -10.36 11.48
C TRP A 32 5.61 -10.07 12.22
N MET A 33 4.47 -10.59 11.75
CA MET A 33 3.16 -10.40 12.37
C MET A 33 2.98 -11.32 13.59
N LEU A 34 3.67 -12.47 13.64
CA LEU A 34 3.61 -13.39 14.78
C LEU A 34 4.11 -12.73 16.08
N ASN A 35 5.04 -11.79 15.99
CA ASN A 35 5.48 -11.03 17.17
C ASN A 35 4.35 -10.16 17.74
N LEU A 36 3.53 -9.54 16.87
CA LEU A 36 2.37 -8.78 17.29
C LEU A 36 1.31 -9.69 17.95
N PHE A 37 1.06 -10.87 17.35
CA PHE A 37 0.12 -11.85 17.93
C PHE A 37 0.58 -12.37 19.30
N LYS A 38 1.88 -12.61 19.49
CA LYS A 38 2.42 -12.99 20.81
C LYS A 38 2.20 -11.91 21.86
N THR A 39 2.41 -10.64 21.50
CA THR A 39 2.14 -9.51 22.41
C THR A 39 0.67 -9.44 22.76
N GLY A 40 -0.22 -9.52 21.76
CA GLY A 40 -1.68 -9.53 21.97
C GLY A 40 -2.20 -10.73 22.77
N ASN A 41 -1.49 -11.86 22.74
CA ASN A 41 -1.83 -13.03 23.57
C ASN A 41 -1.41 -12.84 25.04
N ASN A 42 -0.36 -12.07 25.30
CA ASN A 42 0.17 -11.86 26.66
C ASN A 42 -0.47 -10.64 27.34
N ARG A 43 -0.93 -9.64 26.57
CA ARG A 43 -1.58 -8.42 27.06
C ARG A 43 -2.49 -7.80 26.00
N ASP A 44 -3.43 -6.98 26.43
CA ASP A 44 -4.21 -6.15 25.50
C ASP A 44 -3.30 -5.19 24.73
N LEU A 45 -3.59 -5.04 23.43
CA LEU A 45 -2.84 -4.20 22.52
C LEU A 45 -3.21 -2.74 22.71
N ASP A 46 -2.21 -1.87 22.77
CA ASP A 46 -2.38 -0.43 22.85
C ASP A 46 -2.01 0.24 21.50
N GLU A 47 -2.46 1.47 21.27
CA GLU A 47 -2.19 2.23 20.04
C GLU A 47 -0.69 2.46 19.79
N THR A 48 0.10 2.40 20.87
CA THR A 48 1.55 2.52 20.87
C THR A 48 2.27 1.29 20.31
N ASP A 49 1.61 0.12 20.33
CA ASP A 49 2.14 -1.15 19.79
C ASP A 49 1.89 -1.34 18.31
N LEU A 50 1.05 -0.50 17.72
CA LEU A 50 0.81 -0.49 16.29
C LEU A 50 2.02 0.09 15.57
N TYR A 51 2.60 -0.71 14.68
CA TYR A 51 3.69 -0.27 13.82
C TYR A 51 3.28 0.93 12.97
N MET A 52 4.25 1.79 12.64
CA MET A 52 4.02 2.86 11.67
C MET A 52 3.51 2.27 10.35
N THR A 53 2.63 3.04 9.70
CA THR A 53 2.25 2.78 8.31
C THR A 53 3.51 2.69 7.48
N LEU A 54 3.65 1.59 6.74
CA LEU A 54 4.74 1.40 5.80
C LEU A 54 4.77 2.60 4.84
N GLU A 55 5.95 3.17 4.58
CA GLU A 55 6.08 4.34 3.70
C GLU A 55 5.45 4.12 2.31
N ASP A 56 5.49 2.88 1.82
CA ASP A 56 4.85 2.45 0.57
C ASP A 56 3.31 2.48 0.56
N GLN A 57 2.68 2.58 1.74
CA GLN A 57 1.22 2.56 1.92
C GLN A 57 0.66 3.93 2.32
N ILE A 58 1.51 4.96 2.36
CA ILE A 58 1.05 6.33 2.59
C ILE A 58 0.24 6.76 1.36
N SER A 59 -0.93 7.35 1.60
CA SER A 59 -1.84 7.78 0.54
C SER A 59 -1.27 8.91 -0.31
N SER A 60 -0.44 9.78 0.29
CA SER A 60 0.20 10.92 -0.38
C SER A 60 1.02 10.52 -1.62
N PRO A 61 2.08 9.68 -1.53
CA PRO A 61 2.90 9.35 -2.70
C PRO A 61 2.11 8.61 -3.80
N LEU A 62 1.07 7.84 -3.41
CA LEU A 62 0.21 7.16 -4.39
C LEU A 62 -0.69 8.15 -5.14
N GLY A 63 -1.22 9.15 -4.41
CA GLY A 63 -1.99 10.26 -4.98
C GLY A 63 -1.15 11.08 -5.96
N ASP A 64 0.08 11.43 -5.59
CA ASP A 64 1.01 12.18 -6.44
C ASP A 64 1.33 11.41 -7.73
N LYS A 65 1.56 10.10 -7.62
CA LYS A 65 1.81 9.23 -8.78
C LYS A 65 0.58 9.16 -9.70
N LEU A 66 -0.61 9.03 -9.12
CA LEU A 66 -1.87 9.02 -9.86
C LEU A 66 -2.09 10.35 -10.59
N GLU A 67 -1.85 11.48 -9.92
CA GLU A 67 -1.99 12.81 -10.52
C GLU A 67 -1.03 13.00 -11.69
N ASN A 68 0.22 12.55 -11.57
CA ASN A 68 1.20 12.64 -12.64
C ASN A 68 0.79 11.82 -13.87
N GLU A 69 0.38 10.57 -13.68
CA GLU A 69 -0.11 9.71 -14.77
C GLU A 69 -1.42 10.23 -15.39
N TRP A 70 -2.28 10.86 -14.59
CA TRP A 70 -3.49 11.51 -15.07
C TRP A 70 -3.18 12.69 -16.01
N ARG A 71 -2.19 13.54 -15.65
CA ARG A 71 -1.72 14.62 -16.53
C ARG A 71 -1.20 14.08 -17.86
N LEU A 72 -0.45 13.00 -17.84
CA LEU A 72 0.05 12.35 -19.06
C LEU A 72 -1.10 11.81 -19.94
N GLU A 73 -2.11 11.19 -19.34
CA GLU A 73 -3.28 10.70 -20.09
C GLU A 73 -4.08 11.87 -20.70
N LEU A 74 -4.21 13.01 -20.01
CA LEU A 74 -4.86 14.20 -20.56
C LEU A 74 -4.14 14.73 -21.82
N ILE A 75 -2.81 14.84 -21.77
CA ILE A 75 -1.99 15.29 -22.90
C ILE A 75 -2.14 14.32 -24.07
N ASN A 76 -2.04 13.02 -23.80
CA ASN A 76 -2.21 11.98 -24.81
C ASN A 76 -3.61 11.98 -25.42
N ALA A 77 -4.65 12.11 -24.59
CA ALA A 77 -6.04 12.14 -25.03
C ALA A 77 -6.31 13.34 -25.94
N TYR A 78 -5.75 14.51 -25.61
CA TYR A 78 -5.82 15.71 -26.45
C TYR A 78 -5.14 15.50 -27.80
N SER A 79 -3.90 14.99 -27.81
CA SER A 79 -3.13 14.73 -29.04
C SER A 79 -3.84 13.74 -29.98
N THR A 80 -4.53 12.74 -29.43
CA THR A 80 -5.18 11.67 -30.19
C THR A 80 -6.70 11.87 -30.34
N LYS A 81 -7.21 13.07 -30.02
CA LYS A 81 -8.64 13.46 -30.12
C LYS A 81 -9.61 12.45 -29.48
N ARG A 82 -9.19 11.78 -28.40
CA ARG A 82 -9.99 10.80 -27.67
C ARG A 82 -10.41 11.35 -26.31
N LYS A 83 -11.44 10.76 -25.71
CA LYS A 83 -11.86 11.11 -24.36
C LYS A 83 -10.86 10.53 -23.34
N PRO A 84 -10.39 11.31 -22.35
CA PRO A 84 -9.55 10.78 -21.29
C PRO A 84 -10.34 9.78 -20.43
N SER A 85 -9.69 8.71 -20.00
CA SER A 85 -10.33 7.66 -19.17
C SER A 85 -9.52 7.39 -17.92
N LEU A 86 -10.14 7.60 -16.76
CA LEU A 86 -9.52 7.35 -15.46
C LEU A 86 -9.24 5.86 -15.25
N LEU A 87 -10.12 4.98 -15.71
CA LEU A 87 -9.94 3.53 -15.62
C LEU A 87 -8.66 3.08 -16.31
N ARG A 88 -8.31 3.70 -17.45
CA ARG A 88 -7.06 3.38 -18.16
C ARG A 88 -5.83 3.73 -17.32
N VAL A 89 -5.85 4.86 -16.63
CA VAL A 89 -4.77 5.28 -15.73
C VAL A 89 -4.68 4.36 -14.51
N LEU A 90 -5.82 3.99 -13.93
CA LEU A 90 -5.88 3.03 -12.82
C LEU A 90 -5.31 1.66 -13.22
N ILE A 91 -5.71 1.12 -14.37
CA ILE A 91 -5.16 -0.14 -14.90
C ILE A 91 -3.66 -0.01 -15.18
N LYS A 92 -3.19 1.14 -15.66
CA LYS A 92 -1.76 1.36 -15.90
C LYS A 92 -0.93 1.35 -14.61
N ILE A 93 -1.44 1.95 -13.53
CA ILE A 93 -0.72 2.04 -12.25
C ILE A 93 -0.79 0.74 -11.46
N PHE A 94 -1.97 0.11 -11.42
CA PHE A 94 -2.22 -1.03 -10.54
C PHE A 94 -2.33 -2.37 -11.27
N GLY A 95 -2.58 -2.38 -12.58
CA GLY A 95 -2.87 -3.59 -13.35
C GLY A 95 -1.78 -4.64 -13.27
N CYS A 96 -0.51 -4.27 -13.42
CA CYS A 96 0.60 -5.23 -13.29
C CYS A 96 0.68 -5.85 -11.89
N LYS A 97 0.45 -5.05 -10.83
CA LYS A 97 0.45 -5.55 -9.45
C LYS A 97 -0.68 -6.56 -9.24
N TYR A 98 -1.90 -6.21 -9.66
CA TYR A 98 -3.06 -7.11 -9.55
C TYR A 98 -2.91 -8.37 -10.41
N LEU A 99 -2.34 -8.26 -11.61
CA LEU A 99 -2.06 -9.42 -12.47
C LEU A 99 -1.08 -10.38 -11.80
N LEU A 100 0.03 -9.88 -11.25
CA LEU A 100 1.00 -10.72 -10.54
C LEU A 100 0.39 -11.38 -9.31
N SER A 101 -0.38 -10.63 -8.51
CA SER A 101 -1.09 -11.21 -7.37
C SER A 101 -2.11 -12.28 -7.79
N GLY A 102 -2.85 -12.04 -8.86
CA GLY A 102 -3.81 -13.00 -9.42
C GLY A 102 -3.12 -14.27 -9.93
N LEU A 103 -1.96 -14.14 -10.57
CA LEU A 103 -1.15 -15.28 -10.99
C LEU A 103 -0.71 -16.11 -9.78
N VAL A 104 -0.14 -15.49 -8.74
CA VAL A 104 0.29 -16.20 -7.52
C VAL A 104 -0.88 -16.93 -6.86
N PHE A 105 -2.05 -16.29 -6.77
CA PHE A 105 -3.24 -16.91 -6.20
C PHE A 105 -3.73 -18.10 -7.06
N GLY A 106 -3.77 -17.92 -8.38
CA GLY A 106 -4.13 -19.00 -9.31
C GLY A 106 -3.14 -20.16 -9.28
N PHE A 107 -1.84 -19.90 -9.19
CA PHE A 107 -0.83 -20.93 -8.97
C PHE A 107 -1.07 -21.68 -7.66
N ASN A 108 -1.32 -20.96 -6.56
CA ASN A 108 -1.60 -21.60 -5.28
C ASN A 108 -2.82 -22.54 -5.38
N ASP A 109 -3.92 -22.09 -5.97
CA ASP A 109 -5.12 -22.90 -6.17
C ASP A 109 -4.87 -24.14 -7.05
N ILE A 110 -4.02 -24.04 -8.09
CA ILE A 110 -3.68 -25.18 -8.95
C ILE A 110 -2.80 -26.23 -8.25
N PHE A 111 -1.86 -25.78 -7.41
CA PHE A 111 -0.90 -26.66 -6.74
C PHE A 111 -1.42 -27.26 -5.43
N PHE A 112 -2.29 -26.55 -4.70
CA PHE A 112 -2.84 -26.97 -3.41
C PHE A 112 -4.26 -27.56 -3.48
N ARG A 113 -4.78 -27.74 -4.69
CA ARG A 113 -6.02 -28.48 -4.96
C ARG A 113 -5.86 -29.98 -4.83
#